data_AF-A0A2E1NG81-F1
#
_entry.id   AF-A0A2E1NG81-F1
#
_cell.length_a   1.000
_cell.length_b   1.000
_cell.length_c   1.000
_cell.angle_alpha   90.00
_cell.angle_beta   90.00
_cell.angle_gamma   90.00
#
_symmetry.space_group_name_H-M   'P 1'
#
loop_
_entity.id
_entity.type
_entity.pdbx_description
1 polymer ?
#
loop_
_entity_poly.entity_id
_entity_poly.type
_entity_poly.pdbx_seq_one_letter_code
_entity_poly.pdbx_strand_id
1 'polypeptide(L)'
;MKISRRKMLFQSVYLTIGSLFVPFSTSIASGKGKHLSKGLDLIHKVLSRPLDVGLSHIDKCLSLNKIDIQNHDGFKDYINSLVTVFFGHHHGEDEILFPTFEDKIKNSDLSKLKKQHKELHPLTEQIKNKINVENPTLGEYREIRSLLKETKSLWVIHRNEEEETVELNLEPMLSSKEQIELNEKLSKHGQSISEPATLILPFLIYNLEGNDRHEFTSDMPWVLKNFIVPTIWKSKWEKMKPFLLA
;
A
#
# COMPACT_ATOMS: atom_id res chain seq x y z
N MET A 1 -30.67 -25.06 -23.36
CA MET A 1 -29.94 -25.10 -22.06
C MET A 1 -30.46 -23.96 -21.18
N LYS A 2 -31.33 -24.23 -20.18
CA LYS A 2 -31.90 -23.19 -19.30
C LYS A 2 -30.89 -22.84 -18.21
N ILE A 3 -30.15 -21.75 -18.39
CA ILE A 3 -29.29 -21.21 -17.34
C ILE A 3 -30.21 -20.66 -16.24
N SER A 4 -30.06 -21.15 -15.00
CA SER A 4 -30.93 -20.75 -13.90
C SER A 4 -30.68 -19.27 -13.53
N ARG A 5 -31.75 -18.55 -13.16
CA ARG A 5 -31.67 -17.14 -12.71
C ARG A 5 -30.64 -16.92 -11.59
N ARG A 6 -30.35 -17.94 -10.76
CA ARG A 6 -29.29 -17.88 -9.75
C ARG A 6 -27.89 -17.84 -10.35
N LYS A 7 -27.62 -18.56 -11.45
CA LYS A 7 -26.30 -18.57 -12.12
C LYS A 7 -26.03 -17.26 -12.86
N MET A 8 -27.06 -16.64 -13.43
CA MET A 8 -26.95 -15.29 -14.03
C MET A 8 -26.65 -14.22 -12.98
N LEU A 9 -27.30 -14.26 -11.80
CA LEU A 9 -27.03 -13.32 -10.71
C LEU A 9 -25.59 -13.38 -10.20
N PHE A 10 -25.02 -14.59 -10.06
CA PHE A 10 -23.61 -14.74 -9.68
C PHE A 10 -22.65 -14.26 -10.77
N GLN A 11 -22.91 -14.53 -12.05
CA GLN A 11 -22.05 -14.02 -13.14
C GLN A 11 -22.17 -12.50 -13.33
N SER A 12 -23.33 -11.90 -13.08
CA SER A 12 -23.48 -10.43 -13.10
C SER A 12 -22.78 -9.74 -11.94
N VAL A 13 -22.66 -10.38 -10.77
CA VAL A 13 -21.85 -9.84 -9.64
C VAL A 13 -20.35 -9.90 -9.97
N TYR A 14 -19.86 -10.98 -10.59
CA TYR A 14 -18.44 -11.03 -11.01
C TYR A 14 -18.11 -10.06 -12.15
N LEU A 15 -19.07 -9.77 -13.05
CA LEU A 15 -18.87 -8.81 -14.15
C LEU A 15 -19.05 -7.33 -13.72
N THR A 16 -19.66 -7.04 -12.56
CA THR A 16 -19.73 -5.66 -12.00
C THR A 16 -18.69 -5.36 -10.94
N ILE A 17 -18.01 -6.38 -10.38
CA ILE A 17 -16.85 -6.16 -9.49
C ILE A 17 -15.62 -5.72 -10.30
N GLY A 18 -15.49 -6.13 -11.57
CA GLY A 18 -14.41 -5.68 -12.46
C GLY A 18 -14.43 -4.18 -12.80
N SER A 19 -15.51 -3.47 -12.47
CA SER A 19 -15.71 -2.02 -12.69
C SER A 19 -15.76 -1.20 -11.41
N LEU A 20 -15.48 -1.79 -10.24
CA LEU A 20 -15.50 -1.10 -8.94
C LEU A 20 -14.15 -0.53 -8.51
N PHE A 21 -13.18 -0.47 -9.42
CA PHE A 21 -11.95 0.32 -9.24
C PHE A 21 -12.29 1.79 -9.46
N VAL A 22 -12.80 2.42 -8.40
CA VAL A 22 -12.97 3.87 -8.35
C VAL A 22 -11.61 4.48 -8.06
N PRO A 23 -11.21 5.56 -8.78
CA PRO A 23 -9.96 6.23 -8.49
C PRO A 23 -9.86 6.59 -7.01
N PHE A 24 -8.73 6.26 -6.38
CA PHE A 24 -8.28 6.90 -5.14
C PHE A 24 -8.09 8.40 -5.41
N SER A 25 -9.16 9.17 -5.47
CA SER A 25 -9.23 10.65 -5.46
C SER A 25 -10.50 11.05 -6.20
N THR A 26 -11.59 11.28 -5.47
CA THR A 26 -12.77 12.01 -6.01
C THR A 26 -13.33 13.06 -5.04
N SER A 27 -12.66 13.41 -3.92
CA SER A 27 -13.03 14.59 -3.09
C SER A 27 -12.81 15.93 -3.78
N ILE A 28 -12.51 15.94 -5.07
CA ILE A 28 -12.29 17.15 -5.85
C ILE A 28 -13.60 17.94 -6.06
N ALA A 29 -14.78 17.33 -5.86
CA ALA A 29 -16.07 18.00 -6.04
C ALA A 29 -16.46 19.01 -4.92
N SER A 30 -15.68 19.15 -3.84
CA SER A 30 -16.04 20.04 -2.70
C SER A 30 -15.10 21.22 -2.45
N GLY A 31 -14.09 21.45 -3.30
CA GLY A 31 -13.20 22.62 -3.17
C GLY A 31 -12.22 22.58 -1.98
N LYS A 32 -12.08 21.44 -1.28
CA LYS A 32 -11.00 21.17 -0.34
C LYS A 32 -9.98 20.27 -1.03
N GLY A 33 -9.08 20.87 -1.82
CA GLY A 33 -8.04 20.11 -2.51
C GLY A 33 -7.17 19.37 -1.49
N LYS A 34 -7.10 18.03 -1.58
CA LYS A 34 -6.10 17.27 -0.84
C LYS A 34 -4.75 17.53 -1.51
N HIS A 35 -3.82 18.06 -0.73
CA HIS A 35 -2.43 18.31 -1.12
C HIS A 35 -1.73 17.01 -1.50
N LEU A 36 -0.78 17.06 -2.42
CA LEU A 36 0.02 15.92 -2.89
C LEU A 36 0.80 15.30 -1.71
N SER A 37 1.45 16.13 -0.91
CA SER A 37 2.10 15.78 0.36
C SER A 37 1.19 15.04 1.31
N LYS A 38 -0.10 15.36 1.35
CA LYS A 38 -1.02 14.68 2.25
C LYS A 38 -1.32 13.25 1.79
N GLY A 39 -1.43 13.02 0.48
CA GLY A 39 -1.52 11.66 -0.06
C GLY A 39 -0.24 10.85 0.23
N LEU A 40 0.91 11.49 0.08
CA LEU A 40 2.23 10.94 0.38
C LEU A 40 2.37 10.53 1.86
N ASP A 41 2.02 11.41 2.80
CA ASP A 41 2.01 11.13 4.25
C ASP A 41 1.17 9.87 4.57
N LEU A 42 -0.02 9.77 4.00
CA LEU A 42 -0.92 8.64 4.26
C LEU A 42 -0.35 7.32 3.74
N ILE A 43 0.21 7.29 2.52
CA ILE A 43 0.81 6.06 2.00
C ILE A 43 2.09 5.70 2.77
N HIS A 44 2.89 6.68 3.17
CA HIS A 44 4.07 6.47 3.99
C HIS A 44 3.76 5.87 5.35
N LYS A 45 2.67 6.31 6.00
CA LYS A 45 2.16 5.68 7.22
C LYS A 45 1.74 4.23 6.99
N VAL A 46 1.06 3.94 5.89
CA VAL A 46 0.69 2.56 5.50
C VAL A 46 1.93 1.70 5.27
N LEU A 47 3.02 2.23 4.73
CA LEU A 47 4.25 1.48 4.47
C LEU A 47 5.13 1.32 5.72
N SER A 48 5.14 2.32 6.61
CA SER A 48 5.89 2.28 7.86
C SER A 48 5.36 1.25 8.85
N ARG A 49 4.06 1.23 9.11
CA ARG A 49 3.47 0.40 10.17
C ARG A 49 3.72 -1.11 10.00
N PRO A 50 3.57 -1.71 8.79
CA PRO A 50 3.84 -3.12 8.56
C PRO A 50 5.28 -3.55 8.85
N LEU A 51 6.26 -2.65 8.69
CA LEU A 51 7.64 -2.94 9.07
C LEU A 51 7.75 -3.15 10.59
N ASP A 52 7.07 -2.33 11.38
CA ASP A 52 7.01 -2.47 12.84
C ASP A 52 6.25 -3.71 13.29
N VAL A 53 5.09 -3.96 12.69
CA VAL A 53 4.28 -5.15 13.00
C VAL A 53 4.99 -6.44 12.61
N GLY A 54 5.65 -6.46 11.44
CA GLY A 54 6.44 -7.61 10.99
C GLY A 54 7.59 -7.91 11.93
N LEU A 55 8.35 -6.89 12.33
CA LEU A 55 9.43 -7.04 13.31
C LEU A 55 8.90 -7.54 14.66
N SER A 56 7.85 -6.91 15.20
CA SER A 56 7.25 -7.29 16.49
C SER A 56 6.74 -8.74 16.49
N HIS A 57 6.04 -9.15 15.42
CA HIS A 57 5.53 -10.51 15.29
C HIS A 57 6.67 -11.55 15.26
N ILE A 58 7.70 -11.29 14.46
CA ILE A 58 8.84 -12.22 14.35
C ILE A 58 9.66 -12.23 15.65
N ASP A 59 9.92 -11.08 16.26
CA ASP A 59 10.62 -10.99 17.55
C ASP A 59 9.91 -11.81 18.63
N LYS A 60 8.57 -11.74 18.69
CA LYS A 60 7.77 -12.59 19.58
C LYS A 60 8.00 -14.08 19.30
N CYS A 61 7.89 -14.51 18.05
CA CYS A 61 8.10 -15.91 17.66
C CYS A 61 9.52 -16.41 18.04
N LEU A 62 10.55 -15.60 17.78
CA LEU A 62 11.92 -15.92 18.10
C LEU A 62 12.16 -15.98 19.62
N SER A 63 11.59 -15.04 20.39
CA SER A 63 11.72 -15.03 21.86
C SER A 63 11.07 -16.25 22.53
N LEU A 64 9.97 -16.75 21.94
CA LEU A 64 9.27 -17.95 22.40
C LEU A 64 9.86 -19.24 21.81
N ASN A 65 10.89 -19.13 20.97
CA ASN A 65 11.46 -20.23 20.20
C ASN A 65 10.39 -21.08 19.49
N LYS A 66 9.34 -20.42 18.96
CA LYS A 66 8.17 -21.07 18.38
C LYS A 66 7.59 -20.22 17.25
N ILE A 67 7.28 -20.87 16.14
CA ILE A 67 6.57 -20.23 15.04
C ILE A 67 5.06 -20.20 15.31
N ASP A 68 4.43 -19.07 15.01
CA ASP A 68 2.97 -18.93 14.99
C ASP A 68 2.37 -19.46 13.68
N ILE A 69 2.37 -20.79 13.55
CA ILE A 69 1.81 -21.49 12.37
C ILE A 69 0.33 -21.16 12.17
N GLN A 70 -0.42 -20.89 13.24
CA GLN A 70 -1.85 -20.59 13.16
C GLN A 70 -2.13 -19.30 12.38
N ASN A 71 -1.28 -18.28 12.55
CA ASN A 71 -1.43 -17.00 11.86
C ASN A 71 -0.47 -16.82 10.67
N HIS A 72 0.34 -17.83 10.33
CA HIS A 72 1.38 -17.70 9.31
C HIS A 72 0.82 -17.31 7.93
N ASP A 73 -0.28 -17.92 7.48
CA ASP A 73 -0.94 -17.55 6.23
C ASP A 73 -1.34 -16.07 6.20
N GLY A 74 -1.95 -15.58 7.29
CA GLY A 74 -2.33 -14.19 7.42
C GLY A 74 -1.13 -13.24 7.45
N PHE A 75 -0.04 -13.66 8.08
CA PHE A 75 1.20 -12.91 8.12
C PHE A 75 1.84 -12.81 6.73
N LYS A 76 1.85 -13.93 5.99
CA LYS A 76 2.30 -13.99 4.60
C LYS A 76 1.50 -13.06 3.70
N ASP A 77 0.16 -13.09 3.76
CA ASP A 77 -0.70 -12.18 2.99
C ASP A 77 -0.44 -10.70 3.35
N TYR A 78 -0.21 -10.43 4.64
CA TYR A 78 0.08 -9.09 5.13
C TYR A 78 1.43 -8.55 4.62
N ILE A 79 2.50 -9.35 4.68
CA ILE A 79 3.82 -8.97 4.18
C ILE A 79 3.84 -8.89 2.65
N ASN A 80 3.16 -9.78 1.94
CA ASN A 80 3.02 -9.68 0.49
C ASN A 80 2.28 -8.40 0.10
N SER A 81 1.24 -8.02 0.85
CA SER A 81 0.53 -6.75 0.62
C SER A 81 1.43 -5.54 0.82
N LEU A 82 2.29 -5.54 1.85
CA LEU A 82 3.34 -4.53 2.02
C LEU A 82 4.22 -4.43 0.77
N VAL A 83 4.78 -5.55 0.31
CA VAL A 83 5.70 -5.53 -0.84
C VAL A 83 5.01 -5.04 -2.11
N THR A 84 3.76 -5.46 -2.36
CA THR A 84 2.98 -5.00 -3.51
C THR A 84 2.73 -3.49 -3.45
N VAL A 85 2.29 -2.97 -2.30
CA VAL A 85 2.03 -1.52 -2.15
C VAL A 85 3.32 -0.71 -2.22
N PHE A 86 4.40 -1.20 -1.62
CA PHE A 86 5.72 -0.57 -1.64
C PHE A 86 6.25 -0.42 -3.07
N PHE A 87 6.19 -1.51 -3.85
CA PHE A 87 6.57 -1.46 -5.26
C PHE A 87 5.66 -0.53 -6.06
N GLY A 88 4.34 -0.60 -5.83
CA GLY A 88 3.38 0.21 -6.58
C GLY A 88 3.54 1.71 -6.33
N HIS A 89 3.86 2.10 -5.11
CA HIS A 89 4.16 3.47 -4.71
C HIS A 89 5.41 4.00 -5.42
N HIS A 90 6.56 3.34 -5.25
CA HIS A 90 7.82 3.78 -5.88
C HIS A 90 7.76 3.71 -7.41
N HIS A 91 7.05 2.73 -7.98
CA HIS A 91 6.86 2.67 -9.43
C HIS A 91 5.99 3.82 -9.94
N GLY A 92 5.05 4.33 -9.15
CA GLY A 92 4.33 5.57 -9.47
C GLY A 92 5.25 6.79 -9.44
N GLU A 93 6.21 6.81 -8.51
CA GLU A 93 7.15 7.91 -8.41
C GLU A 93 8.13 7.94 -9.57
N ASP A 94 8.77 6.81 -9.85
CA ASP A 94 9.77 6.67 -10.90
C ASP A 94 9.19 6.94 -12.29
N GLU A 95 7.96 6.49 -12.55
CA GLU A 95 7.33 6.59 -13.88
C GLU A 95 6.50 7.87 -14.08
N ILE A 96 6.01 8.50 -13.00
CA ILE A 96 5.05 9.60 -13.08
C ILE A 96 5.50 10.81 -12.26
N LEU A 97 5.72 10.66 -10.95
CA LEU A 97 5.98 11.79 -10.07
C LEU A 97 7.29 12.51 -10.43
N PHE A 98 8.41 11.77 -10.41
CA PHE A 98 9.73 12.34 -10.62
C PHE A 98 9.88 12.91 -12.04
N PRO A 99 9.46 12.23 -13.12
CA PRO A 99 9.47 12.83 -14.45
C PRO A 99 8.62 14.10 -14.55
N THR A 100 7.47 14.16 -13.87
CA THR A 100 6.62 15.36 -13.87
C THR A 100 7.33 16.56 -13.21
N PHE A 101 8.05 16.33 -12.11
CA PHE A 101 8.83 17.38 -11.47
C PHE A 101 10.05 17.79 -12.30
N GLU A 102 10.79 16.82 -12.86
CA GLU A 102 11.98 17.07 -13.70
C GLU A 102 11.64 17.87 -14.98
N ASP A 103 10.47 17.65 -15.57
CA ASP A 103 9.99 18.43 -16.73
C ASP A 103 9.63 19.88 -16.36
N LYS A 104 9.02 20.08 -15.18
CA LYS A 104 8.47 21.39 -14.78
C LYS A 104 9.45 22.28 -14.04
N ILE A 105 10.32 21.70 -13.21
CA ILE A 105 11.15 22.41 -12.25
C ILE A 105 12.61 22.31 -12.71
N LYS A 106 13.14 23.41 -13.23
CA LYS A 106 14.54 23.46 -13.66
C LYS A 106 15.47 23.09 -12.51
N ASN A 107 16.39 22.16 -12.76
CA ASN A 107 17.39 21.68 -11.82
C ASN A 107 16.82 20.91 -10.60
N SER A 108 15.60 20.36 -10.67
CA SER A 108 15.18 19.38 -9.65
C SER A 108 16.07 18.14 -9.75
N ASP A 109 16.83 17.84 -8.69
CA ASP A 109 17.66 16.63 -8.61
C ASP A 109 16.98 15.59 -7.72
N LEU A 110 16.42 14.57 -8.36
CA LEU A 110 15.77 13.42 -7.71
C LEU A 110 16.65 12.16 -7.77
N SER A 111 17.91 12.29 -8.19
CA SER A 111 18.81 11.15 -8.38
C SER A 111 19.07 10.38 -7.09
N LYS A 112 19.08 11.08 -5.95
CA LYS A 112 19.25 10.48 -4.62
C LYS A 112 18.07 9.58 -4.25
N LEU A 113 16.83 10.05 -4.40
CA LEU A 113 15.62 9.25 -4.13
C LEU A 113 15.55 8.04 -5.06
N LYS A 114 15.78 8.24 -6.37
CA LYS A 114 15.87 7.14 -7.36
C LYS A 114 16.95 6.11 -7.01
N LYS A 115 18.07 6.53 -6.40
CA LYS A 115 19.11 5.60 -5.93
C LYS A 115 18.63 4.81 -4.71
N GLN A 116 17.94 5.45 -3.77
CA GLN A 116 17.37 4.77 -2.61
C GLN A 116 16.34 3.71 -3.02
N HIS A 117 15.52 3.96 -4.05
CA HIS A 117 14.61 2.95 -4.60
C HIS A 117 15.36 1.68 -5.03
N LYS A 118 16.50 1.84 -5.71
CA LYS A 118 17.36 0.73 -6.16
C LYS A 118 17.99 -0.05 -5.00
N GLU A 119 18.17 0.58 -3.84
CA GLU A 119 18.68 -0.08 -2.63
C GLU A 119 17.53 -0.80 -1.87
N LEU A 120 16.34 -0.20 -1.83
CA LEU A 120 15.18 -0.72 -1.12
C LEU A 120 14.49 -1.89 -1.84
N HIS A 121 14.29 -1.80 -3.16
CA HIS A 121 13.51 -2.81 -3.91
C HIS A 121 14.07 -4.24 -3.74
N PRO A 122 15.40 -4.50 -3.86
CA PRO A 122 15.94 -5.85 -3.69
C PRO A 122 15.70 -6.44 -2.29
N LEU A 123 15.63 -5.62 -1.25
CA LEU A 123 15.34 -6.09 0.11
C LEU A 123 13.89 -6.56 0.22
N THR A 124 12.95 -5.78 -0.32
CA THR A 124 11.52 -6.14 -0.33
C THR A 124 11.22 -7.38 -1.16
N GLU A 125 11.94 -7.57 -2.27
CA GLU A 125 11.85 -8.78 -3.09
C GLU A 125 12.37 -10.02 -2.34
N GLN A 126 13.50 -9.89 -1.63
CA GLN A 126 14.01 -10.98 -0.78
C GLN A 126 13.05 -11.34 0.35
N ILE A 127 12.40 -10.36 0.98
CA ILE A 127 11.36 -10.58 2.00
C ILE A 127 10.22 -11.40 1.40
N LYS A 128 9.71 -10.98 0.24
CA LYS A 128 8.65 -11.68 -0.49
C LYS A 128 9.04 -13.13 -0.79
N ASN A 129 10.25 -13.36 -1.28
CA ASN A 129 10.68 -14.72 -1.63
C ASN A 129 10.76 -15.64 -0.40
N LYS A 130 11.18 -15.11 0.75
CA LYS A 130 11.34 -15.89 1.98
C LYS A 130 10.04 -16.11 2.75
N ILE A 131 9.08 -15.19 2.70
CA ILE A 131 7.81 -15.33 3.42
C ILE A 131 6.86 -16.33 2.74
N ASN A 132 7.06 -16.60 1.45
CA ASN A 132 6.19 -17.46 0.64
C ASN A 132 6.52 -18.96 0.79
N VAL A 133 6.53 -19.43 2.04
CA VAL A 133 6.67 -20.84 2.41
C VAL A 133 5.43 -21.31 3.18
N GLU A 134 5.14 -22.61 3.17
CA GLU A 134 3.99 -23.14 3.94
C GLU A 134 4.36 -23.40 5.41
N ASN A 135 5.56 -23.92 5.65
CA ASN A 135 6.04 -24.34 6.96
C ASN A 135 7.38 -23.65 7.27
N PRO A 136 7.34 -22.37 7.67
CA PRO A 136 8.54 -21.62 7.99
C PRO A 136 9.28 -22.20 9.20
N THR A 137 10.59 -22.01 9.19
CA THR A 137 11.52 -22.34 10.26
C THR A 137 11.92 -21.10 11.03
N LEU A 138 12.46 -21.29 12.24
CA LEU A 138 13.08 -20.18 12.99
C LEU A 138 14.28 -19.58 12.25
N GLY A 139 14.95 -20.33 11.38
CA GLY A 139 16.02 -19.83 10.52
C GLY A 139 15.49 -18.78 9.53
N GLU A 140 14.46 -19.13 8.77
CA GLU A 140 13.82 -18.22 7.81
C GLU A 140 13.26 -16.97 8.51
N TYR A 141 12.65 -17.11 9.69
CA TYR A 141 12.19 -15.95 10.46
C TYR A 141 13.34 -15.03 10.89
N ARG A 142 14.52 -15.56 11.25
CA ARG A 142 15.70 -14.71 11.54
C ARG A 142 16.16 -13.94 10.31
N GLU A 143 16.15 -14.57 9.13
CA GLU A 143 16.53 -13.93 7.87
C GLU A 143 15.54 -12.84 7.47
N ILE A 144 14.23 -13.14 7.48
CA ILE A 144 13.17 -12.16 7.20
C ILE A 144 13.26 -10.98 8.17
N ARG A 145 13.49 -11.24 9.46
CA ARG A 145 13.70 -10.18 10.44
C ARG A 145 14.89 -9.30 10.09
N SER A 146 16.01 -9.88 9.67
CA SER A 146 17.20 -9.10 9.26
C SER A 146 16.86 -8.17 8.11
N LEU A 147 16.19 -8.69 7.08
CA LEU A 147 15.76 -7.91 5.91
C LEU A 147 14.76 -6.81 6.29
N LEU A 148 13.79 -7.09 7.16
CA LEU A 148 12.84 -6.09 7.65
C LEU A 148 13.53 -4.97 8.44
N LYS A 149 14.55 -5.30 9.24
CA LYS A 149 15.34 -4.28 9.96
C LYS A 149 16.11 -3.37 9.01
N GLU A 150 16.76 -3.96 8.03
CA GLU A 150 17.52 -3.22 7.01
C GLU A 150 16.58 -2.35 6.16
N THR A 151 15.49 -2.93 5.68
CA THR A 151 14.44 -2.21 4.94
C THR A 151 13.90 -1.05 5.76
N LYS A 152 13.57 -1.26 7.05
CA LYS A 152 13.10 -0.19 7.93
C LYS A 152 14.13 0.92 8.11
N SER A 153 15.40 0.57 8.27
CA SER A 153 16.47 1.57 8.44
C SER A 153 16.59 2.47 7.20
N LEU A 154 16.59 1.88 6.01
CA LEU A 154 16.65 2.62 4.75
C LEU A 154 15.37 3.39 4.48
N TRP A 155 14.21 2.78 4.76
CA TRP A 155 12.89 3.38 4.58
C TRP A 155 12.73 4.68 5.36
N VAL A 156 13.16 4.72 6.63
CA VAL A 156 13.04 5.94 7.45
C VAL A 156 13.85 7.09 6.85
N ILE A 157 15.04 6.81 6.32
CA ILE A 157 15.89 7.81 5.66
C ILE A 157 15.20 8.30 4.39
N HIS A 158 14.82 7.36 3.52
CA HIS A 158 14.18 7.64 2.24
C HIS A 158 12.89 8.45 2.40
N ARG A 159 11.97 7.98 3.25
CA ARG A 159 10.69 8.64 3.54
C ARG A 159 10.87 10.08 3.99
N ASN A 160 11.77 10.31 4.96
CA ASN A 160 11.97 11.66 5.50
C ASN A 160 12.54 12.61 4.43
N GLU A 161 13.50 12.13 3.63
CA GLU A 161 14.10 12.94 2.56
C GLU A 161 13.10 13.21 1.43
N GLU A 162 12.25 12.24 1.11
CA GLU A 162 11.21 12.42 0.11
C GLU A 162 10.13 13.40 0.59
N GLU A 163 9.60 13.23 1.81
CA GLU A 163 8.61 14.15 2.38
C GLU A 163 9.16 15.59 2.40
N GLU A 164 10.40 15.80 2.86
CA GLU A 164 11.04 17.12 2.83
C GLU A 164 11.16 17.66 1.40
N THR A 165 11.59 16.82 0.45
CA THR A 165 11.78 17.23 -0.94
C THR A 165 10.46 17.57 -1.62
N VAL A 166 9.47 16.70 -1.52
CA VAL A 166 8.18 16.85 -2.20
C VAL A 166 7.36 17.94 -1.56
N GLU A 167 7.18 17.93 -0.24
CA GLU A 167 6.31 18.89 0.46
C GLU A 167 6.88 20.32 0.44
N LEU A 168 8.17 20.49 0.74
CA LEU A 168 8.72 21.82 0.94
C LEU A 168 9.26 22.44 -0.36
N ASN A 169 9.80 21.62 -1.27
CA ASN A 169 10.55 22.13 -2.42
C ASN A 169 9.80 22.02 -3.75
N LEU A 170 9.02 20.96 -3.96
CA LEU A 170 8.45 20.65 -5.28
C LEU A 170 6.95 20.92 -5.40
N GLU A 171 6.14 20.45 -4.44
CA GLU A 171 4.69 20.67 -4.45
C GLU A 171 4.29 22.15 -4.53
N PRO A 172 4.94 23.10 -3.81
CA PRO A 172 4.60 24.52 -3.90
C PRO A 172 4.82 25.13 -5.30
N MET A 173 5.60 24.46 -6.16
CA MET A 173 5.85 24.89 -7.54
C MET A 173 4.75 24.46 -8.51
N LEU A 174 3.81 23.61 -8.08
CA LEU A 174 2.65 23.18 -8.85
C LEU A 174 1.41 23.96 -8.43
N SER A 175 0.60 24.36 -9.40
CA SER A 175 -0.75 24.86 -9.12
C SER A 175 -1.64 23.76 -8.54
N SER A 176 -2.70 24.13 -7.81
CA SER A 176 -3.64 23.14 -7.25
C SER A 176 -4.26 22.23 -8.32
N LYS A 177 -4.47 22.75 -9.54
CA LYS A 177 -4.97 21.96 -10.67
C LYS A 177 -3.96 20.89 -11.09
N GLU A 178 -2.68 21.25 -11.19
CA GLU A 178 -1.62 20.30 -11.54
C GLU A 178 -1.43 19.23 -10.47
N GLN A 179 -1.49 19.61 -9.19
CA GLN A 179 -1.44 18.66 -8.08
C GLN A 179 -2.60 17.66 -8.15
N ILE A 180 -3.81 18.13 -8.46
CA ILE A 180 -4.99 17.27 -8.65
C ILE A 180 -4.78 16.29 -9.80
N GLU A 181 -4.37 16.77 -10.97
CA GLU A 181 -4.14 15.92 -12.15
C GLU A 181 -3.03 14.88 -11.90
N LEU A 182 -1.98 15.27 -11.19
CA LEU A 182 -0.88 14.38 -10.82
C LEU A 182 -1.33 13.30 -9.83
N ASN A 183 -2.08 13.67 -8.80
CA ASN A 183 -2.69 12.74 -7.85
C ASN A 183 -3.60 11.73 -8.56
N GLU A 184 -4.42 12.16 -9.52
CA GLU A 184 -5.27 11.25 -10.29
C GLU A 184 -4.47 10.25 -11.12
N LYS A 185 -3.34 10.68 -11.72
CA LYS A 185 -2.45 9.79 -12.48
C LYS A 185 -1.80 8.74 -11.56
N LEU A 186 -1.21 9.17 -10.46
CA LEU A 186 -0.57 8.29 -9.47
C LEU A 186 -1.57 7.29 -8.91
N SER A 187 -2.76 7.77 -8.58
CA SER A 187 -3.88 6.94 -8.10
C SER A 187 -4.27 5.84 -9.08
N LYS A 188 -4.51 6.18 -10.35
CA LYS A 188 -4.87 5.21 -11.40
C LYS A 188 -3.75 4.20 -11.63
N HIS A 189 -2.50 4.67 -11.63
CA HIS A 189 -1.33 3.82 -11.78
C HIS A 189 -1.21 2.82 -10.63
N GLY A 190 -1.28 3.29 -9.39
CA GLY A 190 -1.25 2.45 -8.20
C GLY A 190 -2.33 1.37 -8.22
N GLN A 191 -3.55 1.70 -8.65
CA GLN A 191 -4.63 0.72 -8.82
C GLN A 191 -4.30 -0.35 -9.86
N SER A 192 -3.72 0.03 -11.00
CA SER A 192 -3.44 -0.91 -12.09
C SER A 192 -2.37 -1.96 -11.78
N ILE A 193 -1.53 -1.70 -10.77
CA ILE A 193 -0.41 -2.57 -10.38
C ILE A 193 -0.57 -3.20 -8.99
N SER A 194 -1.65 -2.86 -8.28
CA SER A 194 -1.92 -3.33 -6.91
C SER A 194 -2.95 -4.45 -6.87
N GLU A 195 -2.53 -5.66 -7.23
CA GLU A 195 -3.38 -6.85 -7.21
C GLU A 195 -2.88 -7.91 -6.18
N PRO A 196 -3.79 -8.71 -5.56
CA PRO A 196 -5.25 -8.64 -5.71
C PRO A 196 -5.88 -7.55 -4.84
N ALA A 197 -6.80 -6.76 -5.40
CA ALA A 197 -7.50 -5.68 -4.67
C ALA A 197 -8.17 -6.13 -3.35
N THR A 198 -8.61 -7.40 -3.29
CA THR A 198 -9.23 -8.00 -2.10
C THR A 198 -8.30 -8.13 -0.90
N LEU A 199 -6.99 -7.98 -1.08
CA LEU A 199 -5.99 -7.93 -0.01
C LEU A 199 -5.42 -6.51 0.13
N ILE A 200 -5.10 -5.86 -1.00
CA ILE A 200 -4.44 -4.55 -0.98
C ILE A 200 -5.32 -3.46 -0.39
N LEU A 201 -6.62 -3.40 -0.75
CA LEU A 201 -7.50 -2.35 -0.22
C LEU A 201 -7.72 -2.48 1.31
N PRO A 202 -8.03 -3.67 1.87
CA PRO A 202 -8.04 -3.85 3.32
C PRO A 202 -6.70 -3.50 3.99
N PHE A 203 -5.58 -3.86 3.37
CA PHE A 203 -4.25 -3.52 3.89
C PHE A 203 -4.04 -2.00 3.98
N LEU A 204 -4.40 -1.26 2.92
CA LEU A 204 -4.31 0.21 2.91
C LEU A 204 -5.22 0.84 3.98
N ILE A 205 -6.47 0.39 4.10
CA ILE A 205 -7.45 0.97 5.03
C ILE A 205 -7.10 0.66 6.49
N TYR A 206 -6.81 -0.60 6.79
CA TYR A 206 -6.67 -1.07 8.17
C TYR A 206 -5.23 -0.99 8.69
N ASN A 207 -4.29 -0.38 7.95
CA ASN A 207 -3.01 0.08 8.52
C ASN A 207 -3.04 1.55 8.98
N LEU A 208 -4.12 2.28 8.69
CA LEU A 208 -4.34 3.64 9.18
C LEU A 208 -5.28 3.63 10.39
N GLU A 209 -5.09 4.55 11.33
CA GLU A 209 -5.96 4.76 12.49
C GLU A 209 -6.74 6.09 12.39
N GLY A 210 -7.84 6.18 13.14
CA GLY A 210 -8.56 7.42 13.40
C GLY A 210 -8.81 8.29 12.17
N ASN A 211 -8.32 9.53 12.24
CA ASN A 211 -8.52 10.55 11.20
C ASN A 211 -7.81 10.19 9.90
N ASP A 212 -6.63 9.57 9.93
CA ASP A 212 -5.91 9.20 8.72
C ASP A 212 -6.70 8.15 7.92
N ARG A 213 -7.31 7.16 8.60
CA ARG A 213 -8.21 6.21 7.94
C ARG A 213 -9.45 6.90 7.37
N HIS A 214 -10.04 7.84 8.13
CA HIS A 214 -11.21 8.57 7.66
C HIS A 214 -10.89 9.38 6.40
N GLU A 215 -9.76 10.08 6.40
CA GLU A 215 -9.29 10.91 5.29
C GLU A 215 -8.94 10.08 4.06
N PHE A 216 -8.23 8.97 4.23
CA PHE A 216 -7.91 8.03 3.15
C PHE A 216 -9.18 7.48 2.48
N THR A 217 -10.22 7.22 3.28
CA THR A 217 -11.46 6.59 2.81
C THR A 217 -12.58 7.59 2.49
N SER A 218 -12.36 8.90 2.57
CA SER A 218 -13.44 9.89 2.44
C SER A 218 -14.06 9.91 1.03
N ASP A 219 -13.30 9.47 0.04
CA ASP A 219 -13.68 9.56 -1.38
C ASP A 219 -14.09 8.20 -1.94
N MET A 220 -13.97 7.16 -1.12
CA MET A 220 -14.38 5.83 -1.50
C MET A 220 -15.91 5.76 -1.57
N PRO A 221 -16.48 5.06 -2.56
CA PRO A 221 -17.91 4.80 -2.58
C PRO A 221 -18.35 4.17 -1.26
N TRP A 222 -19.45 4.67 -0.69
CA TRP A 222 -19.97 4.18 0.58
C TRP A 222 -20.15 2.65 0.60
N VAL A 223 -20.63 2.08 -0.52
CA VAL A 223 -20.82 0.63 -0.69
C VAL A 223 -19.49 -0.12 -0.62
N LEU A 224 -18.41 0.45 -1.17
CA LEU A 224 -17.08 -0.15 -1.13
C LEU A 224 -16.56 -0.21 0.31
N LYS A 225 -16.56 0.94 1.00
CA LYS A 225 -16.05 1.10 2.36
C LYS A 225 -16.87 0.35 3.42
N ASN A 226 -18.19 0.36 3.32
CA ASN A 226 -19.07 -0.13 4.40
C ASN A 226 -19.70 -1.50 4.13
N PHE A 227 -19.61 -2.02 2.90
CA PHE A 227 -20.21 -3.31 2.56
C PHE A 227 -19.25 -4.26 1.85
N ILE A 228 -18.66 -3.87 0.73
CA ILE A 228 -17.82 -4.78 -0.07
C ILE A 228 -16.57 -5.20 0.70
N VAL A 229 -15.76 -4.24 1.15
CA VAL A 229 -14.54 -4.54 1.91
C VAL A 229 -14.85 -5.29 3.22
N PRO A 230 -15.71 -4.77 4.12
CA PRO A 230 -15.90 -5.40 5.44
C PRO A 230 -16.74 -6.68 5.43
N THR A 231 -17.57 -6.91 4.39
CA THR A 231 -18.52 -8.04 4.36
C THR A 231 -18.20 -9.00 3.22
N ILE A 232 -18.21 -8.53 1.97
CA ILE A 232 -18.08 -9.41 0.79
C ILE A 232 -16.66 -9.96 0.66
N TRP A 233 -15.65 -9.13 0.91
CA TRP A 233 -14.24 -9.50 0.81
C TRP A 233 -13.66 -10.01 2.13
N LYS A 234 -14.45 -10.06 3.21
CA LYS A 234 -13.97 -10.43 4.54
C LYS A 234 -13.17 -11.73 4.55
N SER A 235 -13.68 -12.79 3.93
CA SER A 235 -13.00 -14.09 3.87
C SER A 235 -11.67 -14.07 3.11
N LYS A 236 -11.40 -13.02 2.33
CA LYS A 236 -10.13 -12.84 1.62
C LYS A 236 -9.06 -12.25 2.53
N TRP A 237 -9.39 -11.27 3.35
CA TRP A 237 -8.41 -10.53 4.15
C TRP A 237 -8.47 -10.81 5.65
N GLU A 238 -9.48 -11.52 6.16
CA GLU A 238 -9.66 -11.72 7.61
C GLU A 238 -8.49 -12.45 8.28
N LYS A 239 -7.74 -13.27 7.55
CA LYS A 239 -6.52 -13.89 8.06
C LYS A 239 -5.46 -12.85 8.42
N MET A 240 -5.43 -11.70 7.75
CA MET A 240 -4.52 -10.58 8.08
C MET A 240 -4.95 -9.81 9.34
N LYS A 241 -6.18 -10.04 9.86
CA LYS A 241 -6.73 -9.28 11.00
C LYS A 241 -5.81 -9.19 12.22
N PRO A 242 -5.03 -10.22 12.62
CA PRO A 242 -4.10 -10.10 13.75
C PRO A 242 -3.01 -9.02 13.56
N PHE A 243 -2.76 -8.59 12.33
CA PHE A 243 -1.72 -7.64 11.95
C PHE A 243 -2.25 -6.26 11.57
N LEU A 244 -3.56 -6.17 11.33
CA LEU A 244 -4.28 -4.94 10.99
C LEU A 244 -4.82 -4.24 12.24
N LEU A 245 -5.08 -2.95 12.12
CA LEU A 245 -5.79 -2.16 13.13
C LEU A 245 -7.29 -2.46 13.08
N ALA A 246 -7.94 -2.38 14.24
CA ALA A 246 -9.39 -2.49 14.38
C ALA A 246 -10.10 -1.31 13.72
#